data_AF-A0A952IT72-F1
#
_entry.id   AF-A0A952IT72-F1
#
_cell.length_a   1.000
_cell.length_b   1.000
_cell.length_c   1.000
_cell.angle_alpha   90.00
_cell.angle_beta   90.00
_cell.angle_gamma   90.00
#
_symmetry.space_group_name_H-M   'P 1'
#
loop_
_entity.id
_entity.type
_entity.pdbx_description
1 polymer ?
#
loop_
_entity_poly.entity_id
_entity_poly.type
_entity_poly.pdbx_seq_one_letter_code
_entity_poly.pdbx_strand_id
1 'polypeptide(L)'
;MNILRISFKPPSLTPLVILLGLMGCSGGSGTSNPTDPAEPVFGLDRFGTGSATVDNRWFPLVPGTTNILEGQNEEGDIETVVITVSHEIREINGISSAIVIDREYEDGELVEETFDWYAQDLEGHVWYMGEASTEFDD
;
A
#
# COMPACT_ATOMS: atom_id res chain seq x y z
N MET A 1 8.25 14.36 2.79
CA MET A 1 7.22 13.36 2.46
C MET A 1 7.84 12.43 1.44
N ASN A 2 8.18 11.20 1.82
CA ASN A 2 8.70 10.21 0.89
C ASN A 2 7.49 9.46 0.34
N ILE A 3 7.16 9.68 -0.93
CA ILE A 3 6.05 8.98 -1.62
C ILE A 3 6.69 7.76 -2.28
N LEU A 4 6.34 6.56 -1.79
CA LEU A 4 6.78 5.30 -2.41
C LEU A 4 5.80 4.93 -3.53
N ARG A 5 6.31 4.24 -4.54
CA ARG A 5 5.52 3.79 -5.69
C ARG A 5 5.31 2.28 -5.61
N ILE A 6 4.09 1.83 -5.93
CA ILE A 6 3.83 0.41 -6.15
C ILE A 6 3.67 0.20 -7.66
N SER A 7 4.64 -0.46 -8.29
CA SER A 7 4.61 -0.76 -9.72
C SER A 7 4.36 -2.26 -9.93
N PHE A 8 3.26 -2.60 -10.59
CA PHE A 8 2.92 -3.98 -10.97
C PHE A 8 3.43 -4.27 -12.38
N LYS A 9 4.33 -5.26 -12.53
CA LYS A 9 4.77 -5.80 -13.84
C LYS A 9 3.85 -6.97 -14.24
N PRO A 10 3.51 -7.18 -15.54
CA PRO A 10 2.67 -8.31 -15.97
C PRO A 10 3.22 -9.66 -15.46
N PRO A 11 2.38 -10.57 -14.96
CA PRO A 11 2.84 -11.70 -14.18
C PRO A 11 3.49 -12.80 -15.06
N SER A 12 4.72 -13.18 -14.73
CA SER A 12 5.03 -14.60 -14.62
C SER A 12 4.56 -15.03 -13.24
N LEU A 13 3.63 -15.98 -13.19
CA LEU A 13 2.97 -16.54 -12.00
C LEU A 13 3.89 -16.64 -10.76
N THR A 14 3.86 -15.63 -9.90
CA THR A 14 4.31 -15.71 -8.51
C THR A 14 3.22 -15.09 -7.62
N PRO A 15 2.96 -15.67 -6.44
CA PRO A 15 1.92 -15.20 -5.53
C PRO A 15 2.19 -13.75 -5.13
N LEU A 16 1.09 -13.00 -4.98
CA LEU A 16 1.06 -11.63 -4.48
C LEU A 16 1.60 -11.63 -3.05
N VAL A 17 2.85 -11.20 -2.88
CA VAL A 17 3.40 -10.80 -1.58
C VAL A 17 3.01 -9.35 -1.39
N ILE A 18 2.03 -9.09 -0.52
CA ILE A 18 1.86 -7.75 0.05
C ILE A 18 2.99 -7.63 1.07
N LEU A 19 4.02 -6.88 0.69
CA LEU A 19 5.18 -6.64 1.53
C LEU A 19 4.78 -5.64 2.61
N LEU A 20 4.33 -6.16 3.75
CA LEU A 20 4.35 -5.44 5.02
C LEU A 20 5.80 -5.45 5.52
N GLY A 21 6.31 -4.26 5.86
CA GLY A 21 7.67 -4.01 6.30
C GLY A 21 8.64 -3.55 5.21
N LEU A 22 9.20 -2.33 5.36
CA LEU A 22 10.66 -2.11 5.45
C LEU A 22 11.03 -0.61 5.54
N MET A 23 11.57 -0.25 6.70
CA MET A 23 12.70 0.67 6.83
C MET A 23 13.78 0.27 5.80
N GLY A 24 14.12 1.16 4.87
CA GLY A 24 15.16 0.86 3.88
C GLY A 24 15.44 1.97 2.86
N CYS A 25 16.26 2.95 3.24
CA CYS A 25 17.00 3.74 2.25
C CYS A 25 17.96 2.82 1.49
N SER A 26 17.59 2.34 0.31
CA SER A 26 18.53 1.81 -0.68
C SER A 26 18.40 2.61 -1.96
N GLY A 27 19.22 3.66 -2.07
CA GLY A 27 19.46 4.38 -3.32
C GLY A 27 20.26 3.49 -4.27
N GLY A 28 19.58 2.55 -4.93
CA GLY A 28 20.13 1.82 -6.06
C GLY A 28 19.92 2.61 -7.35
N SER A 29 20.96 3.31 -7.83
CA SER A 29 20.98 3.92 -9.17
C SER A 29 20.98 2.82 -10.23
N GLY A 30 19.79 2.31 -10.59
CA GLY A 30 19.59 1.48 -11.76
C GLY A 30 19.61 2.34 -13.02
N THR A 31 20.50 2.03 -13.96
CA THR A 31 20.48 2.61 -15.30
C THR A 31 19.27 2.04 -16.05
N SER A 32 18.25 2.86 -16.33
CA SER A 32 17.08 2.47 -17.12
C SER A 32 17.51 2.03 -18.53
N ASN A 33 17.08 0.85 -18.99
CA ASN A 33 17.26 0.45 -20.39
C ASN A 33 16.37 1.32 -21.30
N PRO A 34 16.81 1.69 -22.51
CA PRO A 34 16.03 2.55 -23.42
C PRO A 34 14.74 1.91 -23.96
N THR A 35 14.51 0.62 -23.66
CA THR A 35 13.28 -0.11 -24.00
C THR A 35 12.35 -0.32 -22.81
N ASP A 36 12.75 0.09 -21.60
CA ASP A 36 11.82 0.04 -20.46
C ASP A 36 10.74 1.11 -20.66
N PRO A 37 9.47 0.80 -20.33
CA PRO A 37 8.45 1.83 -20.30
C PRO A 37 8.91 2.95 -19.37
N ALA A 38 8.65 4.19 -19.79
CA ALA A 38 8.98 5.36 -18.98
C ALA A 38 8.35 5.20 -17.60
N GLU A 39 9.15 5.41 -16.57
CA GLU A 39 8.69 5.33 -15.20
C GLU A 39 7.67 6.44 -14.94
N PRO A 40 6.56 6.16 -14.23
CA PRO A 40 5.58 7.18 -13.92
C PRO A 40 6.21 8.27 -13.06
N VAL A 41 5.99 9.53 -13.46
CA VAL A 41 6.51 10.70 -12.75
C VAL A 41 5.41 11.28 -11.88
N PHE A 42 5.66 11.45 -10.58
CA PHE A 42 4.70 12.07 -9.68
C PHE A 42 4.45 13.53 -10.07
N GLY A 43 3.18 13.93 -10.16
CA GLY A 43 2.77 15.30 -10.43
C GLY A 43 1.39 15.56 -9.84
N LEU A 44 1.23 16.64 -9.07
CA LEU A 44 -0.04 16.96 -8.41
C LEU A 44 -1.19 17.15 -9.41
N ASP A 45 -0.88 17.65 -10.61
CA ASP A 45 -1.80 17.84 -11.73
C ASP A 45 -2.31 16.53 -12.35
N ARG A 46 -1.72 15.39 -11.98
CA ARG A 46 -2.12 14.07 -12.46
C ARG A 46 -3.20 13.42 -11.58
N PHE A 47 -3.65 14.09 -10.52
CA PHE A 47 -4.70 13.61 -9.62
C PHE A 47 -6.00 14.40 -9.81
N GLY A 48 -7.12 13.70 -9.71
CA GLY A 48 -8.46 14.27 -9.88
C GLY A 48 -9.31 14.10 -8.62
N THR A 49 -10.54 14.61 -8.65
CA THR A 49 -11.50 14.47 -7.54
C THR A 49 -11.86 13.01 -7.23
N GLY A 50 -11.64 12.10 -8.19
CA GLY A 50 -11.85 10.67 -8.04
C GLY A 50 -10.63 9.87 -7.60
N SER A 51 -9.50 10.49 -7.26
CA SER A 51 -8.24 9.77 -6.99
C SER A 51 -8.28 8.82 -5.79
N ALA A 52 -9.23 8.98 -4.87
CA ALA A 52 -9.47 8.02 -3.80
C ALA A 52 -10.22 6.76 -4.26
N THR A 53 -10.78 6.74 -5.47
CA THR A 53 -11.35 5.53 -6.08
C THR A 53 -10.23 4.80 -6.81
N VAL A 54 -9.60 3.84 -6.12
CA VAL A 54 -8.52 3.03 -6.70
C VAL A 54 -9.12 1.78 -7.35
N ASP A 55 -9.40 1.87 -8.64
CA ASP A 55 -10.01 0.82 -9.47
C ASP A 55 -9.01 0.10 -10.39
N ASN A 56 -7.70 0.31 -10.15
CA ASN A 56 -6.64 -0.36 -10.89
C ASN A 56 -6.87 -1.88 -10.91
N ARG A 57 -6.86 -2.47 -12.11
CA ARG A 57 -7.16 -3.90 -12.33
C ARG A 57 -6.31 -4.85 -11.47
N TRP A 58 -5.10 -4.45 -11.11
CA TRP A 58 -4.14 -5.28 -10.37
C TRP A 58 -4.15 -5.01 -8.87
N PHE A 59 -4.67 -3.85 -8.45
CA PHE A 59 -4.73 -3.44 -7.06
C PHE A 59 -6.01 -2.65 -6.77
N PRO A 60 -7.19 -3.28 -6.91
CA PRO A 60 -8.45 -2.61 -6.63
C PRO A 60 -8.67 -2.47 -5.12
N LEU A 61 -8.94 -1.25 -4.65
CA LEU A 61 -9.31 -0.99 -3.25
C LEU A 61 -10.80 -0.71 -3.18
N VAL A 62 -11.60 -1.78 -3.07
CA VAL A 62 -13.06 -1.68 -2.96
C VAL A 62 -13.43 -1.46 -1.49
N PRO A 63 -14.04 -0.31 -1.12
CA PRO A 63 -14.44 -0.05 0.26
C PRO A 63 -15.31 -1.14 0.87
N GLY A 64 -15.02 -1.48 2.12
CA GLY A 64 -15.67 -2.57 2.86
C GLY A 64 -15.07 -3.96 2.60
N THR A 65 -14.06 -4.08 1.73
CA THR A 65 -13.30 -5.33 1.57
C THR A 65 -12.43 -5.55 2.79
N THR A 66 -12.53 -6.75 3.39
CA THR A 66 -11.65 -7.20 4.46
C THR A 66 -10.97 -8.51 4.07
N ASN A 67 -9.66 -8.56 4.21
CA ASN A 67 -8.86 -9.77 4.08
C ASN A 67 -8.25 -10.11 5.44
N ILE A 68 -8.23 -11.39 5.79
CA ILE A 68 -7.58 -11.91 7.00
C ILE A 68 -6.51 -12.88 6.54
N LEU A 69 -5.27 -12.61 6.93
CA LEU A 69 -4.11 -13.45 6.66
C LEU A 69 -3.66 -14.03 8.00
N GLU A 70 -3.40 -15.34 8.04
CA GLU A 70 -2.93 -16.03 9.23
C GLU A 70 -1.64 -16.77 8.89
N GLY A 71 -0.65 -16.67 9.77
CA GLY A 71 0.67 -17.25 9.63
C GLY A 71 1.27 -17.63 10.98
N GLN A 72 2.52 -18.07 10.93
CA GLN A 72 3.35 -18.26 12.11
C GLN A 72 4.69 -17.60 11.86
N ASN A 73 5.20 -16.90 12.87
CA ASN A 73 6.52 -16.29 12.83
C ASN A 73 7.64 -17.36 12.96
N GLU A 74 8.90 -16.95 12.92
CA GLU A 74 10.04 -17.87 13.06
C GLU A 74 10.14 -18.53 14.45
N GLU A 75 9.51 -17.93 15.46
CA GLU A 75 9.50 -18.37 16.86
C GLU A 75 8.35 -19.36 17.16
N GLY A 76 7.35 -19.42 16.26
CA GLY A 76 6.19 -20.31 16.32
C GLY A 76 4.91 -19.65 16.83
N ASP A 77 4.92 -18.35 17.08
CA ASP A 77 3.76 -17.58 17.53
C ASP A 77 2.81 -17.34 16.36
N ILE A 78 1.51 -17.25 16.65
CA ILE A 78 0.49 -17.07 15.62
C ILE A 78 0.42 -15.58 15.25
N GLU A 79 0.67 -15.27 13.99
CA GLU A 79 0.48 -13.93 13.45
C GLU A 79 -0.83 -13.87 12.66
N THR A 80 -1.66 -12.85 12.94
CA THR A 80 -2.87 -12.56 12.16
C THR A 80 -2.84 -11.12 11.68
N VAL A 81 -3.05 -10.91 10.39
CA VAL A 81 -3.10 -9.59 9.76
C VAL A 81 -4.50 -9.35 9.19
N VAL A 82 -5.15 -8.27 9.60
CA VAL A 82 -6.51 -7.90 9.19
C VAL A 82 -6.50 -6.61 8.38
N ILE A 83 -6.58 -6.75 7.06
CA ILE A 83 -6.52 -5.64 6.11
C ILE A 83 -7.94 -5.24 5.71
N THR A 84 -8.34 -4.00 5.98
CA THR A 84 -9.67 -3.47 5.65
C THR A 84 -9.59 -2.19 4.80
N VAL A 85 -10.26 -2.18 3.65
CA VAL A 85 -10.42 -0.96 2.85
C VAL A 85 -11.55 -0.13 3.44
N SER A 86 -11.24 1.07 3.92
CA SER A 86 -12.22 1.96 4.54
C SER A 86 -13.17 2.60 3.51
N HIS A 87 -14.37 2.98 3.97
CA HIS A 87 -15.24 3.90 3.22
C HIS A 87 -14.83 5.37 3.35
N GLU A 88 -13.93 5.67 4.29
CA GLU A 88 -13.42 7.01 4.52
C GLU A 88 -12.30 7.36 3.56
N ILE A 89 -12.15 8.66 3.33
CA ILE A 89 -11.14 9.25 2.45
C ILE A 89 -10.35 10.24 3.28
N ARG A 90 -9.03 10.27 3.08
CA ARG A 90 -8.14 11.25 3.69
C ARG A 90 -7.53 12.14 2.62
N GLU A 91 -7.44 13.44 2.89
CA GLU A 91 -6.66 14.33 2.02
C GLU A 91 -5.18 14.31 2.44
N ILE A 92 -4.31 13.96 1.50
CA ILE A 92 -2.85 13.99 1.67
C ILE A 92 -2.27 14.98 0.65
N ASN A 93 -1.73 16.10 1.14
CA ASN A 93 -1.16 17.16 0.30
C ASN A 93 -2.10 17.65 -0.83
N GLY A 94 -3.41 17.75 -0.55
CA GLY A 94 -4.42 18.18 -1.54
C GLY A 94 -4.93 17.07 -2.47
N ILE A 95 -4.49 15.82 -2.28
CA ILE A 95 -4.96 14.66 -3.05
C ILE A 95 -5.89 13.84 -2.17
N SER A 96 -7.09 13.56 -2.66
CA SER A 96 -8.00 12.60 -2.00
C SER A 96 -7.45 11.19 -2.13
N SER A 97 -7.29 10.49 -1.00
CA SER A 97 -6.70 9.16 -0.92
C SER A 97 -7.62 8.18 -0.19
N ALA A 98 -7.70 6.95 -0.72
CA ALA A 98 -8.31 5.81 -0.06
C ALA A 98 -7.51 5.48 1.22
N ILE A 99 -8.20 4.94 2.23
CA ILE A 99 -7.57 4.46 3.45
C ILE A 99 -7.65 2.94 3.48
N VAL A 100 -6.50 2.28 3.65
CA VAL A 100 -6.42 0.87 4.01
C VAL A 100 -6.00 0.83 5.47
N ILE A 101 -6.76 0.10 6.29
CA ILE A 101 -6.47 -0.10 7.71
C ILE A 101 -5.88 -1.49 7.83
N ASP A 102 -4.64 -1.57 8.29
CA ASP A 102 -4.00 -2.81 8.67
C ASP A 102 -3.96 -2.96 10.18
N ARG A 103 -4.16 -4.18 10.66
CA ARG A 103 -4.06 -4.55 12.08
C ARG A 103 -3.32 -5.86 12.19
N GLU A 104 -2.19 -5.83 12.88
CA GLU A 104 -1.37 -6.99 13.16
C GLU A 104 -1.62 -7.48 14.57
N TYR A 105 -1.78 -8.80 14.70
CA TYR A 105 -1.98 -9.48 15.96
C TYR A 105 -0.95 -10.59 16.14
N GLU A 106 -0.33 -10.66 17.31
CA GLU A 106 0.52 -11.76 17.76
C GLU A 106 -0.19 -12.49 18.89
N ASP A 107 -0.39 -13.80 18.73
CA ASP A 107 -1.14 -14.65 19.67
C ASP A 107 -2.52 -14.08 20.09
N GLY A 108 -3.12 -13.27 19.22
CA GLY A 108 -4.42 -12.64 19.39
C GLY A 108 -4.40 -11.27 20.07
N GLU A 109 -3.22 -10.75 20.43
CA GLU A 109 -3.01 -9.41 20.99
C GLU A 109 -2.67 -8.43 19.86
N LEU A 110 -3.29 -7.25 19.85
CA LEU A 110 -3.04 -6.24 18.81
C LEU A 110 -1.67 -5.61 19.06
N VAL A 111 -0.73 -5.81 18.14
CA VAL A 111 0.63 -5.29 18.24
C VAL A 111 0.88 -4.08 17.34
N GLU A 112 0.12 -3.95 16.25
CA GLU A 112 0.21 -2.77 15.37
C GLU A 112 -1.16 -2.41 14.74
N GLU A 113 -1.42 -1.11 14.59
CA GLU A 113 -2.49 -0.59 13.73
C GLU A 113 -1.94 0.49 12.79
N THR A 114 -2.12 0.29 11.48
CA THR A 114 -1.62 1.19 10.44
C THR A 114 -2.74 1.70 9.55
N PHE A 115 -2.69 2.99 9.22
CA PHE A 115 -3.59 3.63 8.26
C PHE A 115 -2.81 4.05 7.03
N ASP A 116 -2.80 3.19 6.02
CA ASP A 116 -2.16 3.43 4.73
C ASP A 116 -3.03 4.25 3.79
N TRP A 117 -2.44 5.19 3.07
CA TRP A 117 -3.14 6.03 2.11
C TRP A 117 -2.72 5.74 0.67
N TYR A 118 -3.70 5.51 -0.19
CA TYR A 118 -3.47 5.27 -1.61
C TYR A 118 -4.25 6.22 -2.49
N ALA A 119 -3.65 6.65 -3.60
CA ALA A 119 -4.32 7.45 -4.60
C ALA A 119 -4.00 6.94 -6.00
N GLN A 120 -5.01 6.94 -6.87
CA GLN A 120 -4.84 6.62 -8.29
C GLN A 120 -4.77 7.90 -9.13
N ASP A 121 -3.77 7.99 -9.99
CA ASP A 121 -3.65 9.09 -10.95
C ASP A 121 -4.52 8.87 -12.20
N LEU A 122 -4.66 9.91 -13.03
CA LEU A 122 -5.49 9.89 -14.23
C LEU A 122 -5.04 8.88 -15.30
N GLU A 123 -3.81 8.36 -15.22
CA GLU A 123 -3.28 7.33 -16.11
C GLU A 123 -3.41 5.92 -15.50
N GLY A 124 -3.95 5.82 -14.28
CA GLY A 124 -4.22 4.56 -13.60
C GLY A 124 -3.07 4.05 -12.74
N HIS A 125 -2.01 4.83 -12.51
CA HIS A 125 -0.96 4.43 -11.56
C HIS A 125 -1.45 4.61 -10.12
N VAL A 126 -1.11 3.67 -9.25
CA VAL A 126 -1.44 3.73 -7.83
C VAL A 126 -0.21 4.19 -7.06
N TRP A 127 -0.42 5.22 -6.25
CA TRP A 127 0.59 5.88 -5.45
C TRP A 127 0.34 5.59 -3.98
N TYR A 128 1.40 5.23 -3.26
CA TYR A 128 1.36 5.15 -1.81
C TYR A 128 1.71 6.53 -1.23
N MET A 129 0.72 7.14 -0.58
CA MET A 129 0.74 8.53 -0.13
C MET A 129 1.34 8.67 1.27
N GLY A 130 1.66 7.55 1.91
CA GLY A 130 2.20 7.44 3.27
C GLY A 130 1.23 6.70 4.20
N GLU A 131 1.61 6.66 5.47
CA GLU A 131 0.87 5.99 6.55
C GLU A 131 0.89 6.79 7.85
N ALA A 132 0.03 6.37 8.77
CA ALA A 132 0.23 6.55 10.21
C ALA A 132 0.12 5.18 10.88
N SER A 133 1.21 4.75 11.51
CA SER A 133 1.28 3.51 12.29
C SER A 133 1.29 3.83 13.79
N THR A 134 0.74 2.92 14.58
CA THR A 134 0.88 2.85 16.04
C THR A 134 1.24 1.42 16.42
N GLU A 135 2.44 1.25 16.98
CA GLU A 135 2.87 0.03 17.66
C GLU A 135 2.32 0.02 19.10
N PHE A 136 1.91 -1.14 19.57
CA PHE A 136 1.40 -1.37 20.92
C PHE A 136 2.37 -2.27 21.67
N ASP A 137 2.89 -1.77 22.79
CA ASP A 137 3.66 -2.55 23.76
C ASP A 137 2.72 -3.18 24.80
N ASP A 138 3.17 -4.28 25.41
CA ASP A 138 2.56 -4.94 26.59
C ASP A 138 2.62 -4.12 27.90
#